data_AF-J6L913-F1
#
_entry.id   AF-J6L913-F1
#
_cell.length_a   1.000
_cell.length_b   1.000
_cell.length_c   1.000
_cell.angle_alpha   90.00
_cell.angle_beta   90.00
_cell.angle_gamma   90.00
#
_symmetry.space_group_name_H-M   'P 1'
#
loop_
_entity.id
_entity.type
_entity.pdbx_description
1 polymer ?
#
loop_
_entity_poly.entity_id
_entity_poly.type
_entity_poly.pdbx_seq_one_letter_code
_entity_poly.pdbx_strand_id
1 'polypeptide(L)'
;MQPHDADLDALAALSTSGHVVRTGAATFATRTLVGPAAGLTVANGTGVGGNPTLGLANDLAALEGLAGTGIAVRTAADTWAQRTITGSATVAVANGDGVSGDPTLSVPDGAITLAKMAPLATARLIGRDTAGTGSPEDLTISQALDLIGSAAHGDILFRGASGWQKLAAGTGGQYLRTAGPNADPGWDTIAGGGDLLAANNLSDVASAPAAFANIKQGATDSASGVVELATSAEALAGTDAVRAVTSAGLASGLSKASSGYVKLPGGLIIQWGMTGSPSNGTRTTSFPVAFPAVCCSVQVTMNVGNNPALLRSVYVTSASRTSFVTEHRSIDNTGVIAAAGAAAFFIAIGY
;
A
#
# COMPACT_ATOMS: atom_id res chain seq x y z
N MET A 1 120.63 56.58 -33.30
CA MET A 1 120.44 56.87 -31.87
C MET A 1 119.00 57.33 -31.70
N GLN A 2 118.27 56.78 -30.74
CA GLN A 2 116.88 57.19 -30.48
C GLN A 2 116.85 58.44 -29.56
N PRO A 3 115.90 59.40 -29.73
CA PRO A 3 115.70 60.54 -28.81
C PRO A 3 115.31 60.13 -27.38
N HIS A 4 115.63 60.97 -26.37
CA HIS A 4 115.31 60.74 -24.95
C HIS A 4 113.80 60.71 -24.70
N ASP A 5 113.32 59.65 -24.06
CA ASP A 5 111.92 59.39 -23.77
C ASP A 5 111.75 59.02 -22.29
N ALA A 6 111.01 59.85 -21.55
CA ALA A 6 110.83 59.70 -20.12
C ALA A 6 110.05 58.43 -19.73
N ASP A 7 109.18 57.91 -20.61
CA ASP A 7 108.51 56.63 -20.38
C ASP A 7 109.51 55.47 -20.53
N LEU A 8 110.46 55.57 -21.48
CA LEU A 8 111.49 54.55 -21.67
C LEU A 8 112.49 54.51 -20.52
N ASP A 9 112.91 55.66 -20.01
CA ASP A 9 113.81 55.73 -18.83
C ASP A 9 113.12 55.17 -17.59
N ALA A 10 111.85 55.52 -17.36
CA ALA A 10 111.08 55.00 -16.24
C ALA A 10 110.83 53.48 -16.35
N LEU A 11 110.62 52.97 -17.57
CA LEU A 11 110.49 51.53 -17.83
C LEU A 11 111.82 50.79 -17.62
N ALA A 12 112.94 51.36 -18.07
CA ALA A 12 114.28 50.78 -17.92
C ALA A 12 114.76 50.76 -16.45
N ALA A 13 114.28 51.69 -15.63
CA ALA A 13 114.56 51.76 -14.20
C ALA A 13 113.75 50.75 -13.36
N LEU A 14 112.78 50.03 -13.96
CA LEU A 14 111.94 49.08 -13.24
C LEU A 14 112.76 47.88 -12.77
N SER A 15 112.90 47.72 -11.46
CA SER A 15 113.74 46.68 -10.84
C SER A 15 113.03 45.33 -10.65
N THR A 16 111.74 45.26 -10.97
CA THR A 16 110.91 44.06 -10.87
C THR A 16 110.45 43.60 -12.25
N SER A 17 110.35 42.29 -12.44
CA SER A 17 109.84 41.68 -13.68
C SER A 17 108.37 41.29 -13.56
N GLY A 18 107.66 41.13 -14.69
CA GLY A 18 106.27 40.67 -14.74
C GLY A 18 105.36 41.55 -15.59
N HIS A 19 104.07 41.64 -15.24
CA HIS A 19 103.11 42.48 -15.96
C HIS A 19 103.34 43.96 -15.68
N VAL A 20 103.98 44.66 -16.61
CA VAL A 20 104.21 46.10 -16.48
C VAL A 20 102.98 46.86 -16.95
N VAL A 21 102.42 47.68 -16.07
CA VAL A 21 101.30 48.58 -16.37
C VAL A 21 101.77 50.01 -16.16
N ARG A 22 101.52 50.87 -17.15
CA ARG A 22 101.71 52.31 -16.98
C ARG A 22 100.59 52.85 -16.10
N THR A 23 100.90 53.25 -14.87
CA THR A 23 99.91 53.74 -13.89
C THR A 23 99.78 55.26 -13.89
N GLY A 24 100.63 55.95 -14.65
CA GLY A 24 100.63 57.41 -14.86
C GLY A 24 101.71 57.77 -15.87
N ALA A 25 101.79 59.04 -16.27
CA ALA A 25 102.88 59.49 -17.15
C ALA A 25 104.24 59.17 -16.52
N ALA A 26 105.18 58.60 -17.29
CA ALA A 26 106.50 58.18 -16.85
C ALA A 26 106.50 57.33 -15.56
N THR A 27 105.42 56.62 -15.27
CA THR A 27 105.27 55.82 -14.05
C THR A 27 104.75 54.44 -14.39
N PHE A 28 105.56 53.44 -14.12
CA PHE A 28 105.25 52.04 -14.36
C PHE A 28 105.32 51.25 -13.06
N ALA A 29 104.42 50.30 -12.92
CA ALA A 29 104.44 49.34 -11.83
C ALA A 29 104.19 47.94 -12.38
N THR A 30 104.80 46.93 -11.76
CA THR A 30 104.36 45.57 -12.00
C THR A 30 103.06 45.29 -11.26
N ARG A 31 102.16 44.53 -11.89
CA ARG A 31 100.91 44.05 -11.29
C ARG A 31 100.87 42.53 -11.31
N THR A 32 100.06 41.98 -10.42
CA THR A 32 99.85 40.54 -10.29
C THR A 32 98.37 40.25 -10.48
N LEU A 33 98.04 39.26 -11.30
CA LEU A 33 96.70 38.71 -11.36
C LEU A 33 96.47 37.86 -10.11
N VAL A 34 95.46 38.22 -9.32
CA VAL A 34 95.12 37.55 -8.07
C VAL A 34 93.72 36.97 -8.21
N GLY A 35 93.57 35.68 -7.88
CA GLY A 35 92.27 35.01 -7.88
C GLY A 35 91.40 35.43 -6.70
N PRO A 36 90.07 35.31 -6.80
CA PRO A 36 89.16 35.43 -5.66
C PRO A 36 89.37 34.28 -4.66
N ALA A 37 88.72 34.37 -3.49
CA ALA A 37 88.85 33.36 -2.43
C ALA A 37 88.34 31.96 -2.82
N ALA A 38 87.41 31.86 -3.78
CA ALA A 38 86.89 30.61 -4.31
C ALA A 38 86.41 30.77 -5.76
N GLY A 39 86.28 29.66 -6.49
CA GLY A 39 85.72 29.61 -7.84
C GLY A 39 86.75 29.74 -8.97
N LEU A 40 87.83 30.51 -8.76
CA LEU A 40 88.90 30.69 -9.74
C LEU A 40 90.29 30.61 -9.09
N THR A 41 91.16 29.81 -9.69
CA THR A 41 92.59 29.75 -9.38
C THR A 41 93.39 30.50 -10.43
N VAL A 42 94.46 31.16 -9.99
CA VAL A 42 95.41 31.85 -10.86
C VAL A 42 96.80 31.27 -10.61
N ALA A 43 97.39 30.66 -11.63
CA ALA A 43 98.77 30.23 -11.62
C ALA A 43 99.65 31.19 -12.43
N ASN A 44 100.91 31.36 -12.01
CA ASN A 44 101.86 32.31 -12.59
C ASN A 44 101.30 33.74 -12.73
N GLY A 45 100.50 34.21 -11.77
CA GLY A 45 99.81 35.51 -11.86
C GLY A 45 100.72 36.73 -12.00
N THR A 46 102.02 36.60 -11.71
CA THR A 46 103.03 37.65 -11.94
C THR A 46 103.58 37.65 -13.37
N GLY A 47 103.38 36.56 -14.13
CA GLY A 47 103.92 36.36 -15.49
C GLY A 47 105.41 36.05 -15.56
N VAL A 48 106.12 36.05 -14.42
CA VAL A 48 107.59 35.89 -14.37
C VAL A 48 108.02 34.43 -14.50
N GLY A 49 107.31 33.53 -13.82
CA GLY A 49 107.61 32.09 -13.82
C GLY A 49 107.09 31.34 -15.07
N GLY A 50 106.43 32.05 -15.98
CA GLY A 50 105.74 31.51 -17.16
C GLY A 50 104.46 32.27 -17.46
N ASN A 51 103.73 31.84 -18.49
CA ASN A 51 102.45 32.46 -18.85
C ASN A 51 101.43 32.32 -17.71
N PRO A 52 100.70 33.40 -17.36
CA PRO A 52 99.59 33.30 -16.42
C PRO A 52 98.49 32.38 -16.97
N THR A 53 97.91 31.56 -16.11
CA THR A 53 96.77 30.70 -16.46
C THR A 53 95.65 30.84 -15.43
N LEU A 54 94.41 30.75 -15.90
CA LEU A 54 93.20 30.80 -15.09
C LEU A 54 92.55 29.41 -15.12
N GLY A 55 92.20 28.87 -13.95
CA GLY A 55 91.51 27.59 -13.82
C GLY A 55 90.27 27.72 -12.95
N LEU A 56 89.21 26.98 -13.27
CA LEU A 56 88.07 26.86 -12.37
C LEU A 56 88.48 26.12 -11.09
N ALA A 57 87.85 26.45 -9.97
CA ALA A 57 88.07 25.79 -8.70
C ALA A 57 86.75 25.58 -7.94
N ASN A 58 86.77 24.71 -6.93
CA ASN A 58 85.64 24.48 -6.03
C ASN A 58 84.37 24.09 -6.81
N ASP A 59 83.23 24.63 -6.41
CA ASP A 59 81.93 24.45 -7.05
C ASP A 59 81.94 24.69 -8.58
N LEU A 60 82.71 25.65 -9.09
CA LEU A 60 82.75 25.92 -10.54
C LEU A 60 83.48 24.83 -11.31
N ALA A 61 84.59 24.30 -10.77
CA ALA A 61 85.28 23.16 -11.39
C ALA A 61 84.43 21.90 -11.33
N ALA A 62 83.73 21.68 -10.21
CA ALA A 62 82.88 20.51 -10.03
C ALA A 62 81.62 20.54 -10.92
N LEU A 63 81.05 21.73 -11.15
CA LEU A 63 79.91 21.90 -12.05
C LEU A 63 80.31 21.74 -13.53
N GLU A 64 81.45 22.30 -13.93
CA GLU A 64 81.96 22.19 -15.31
C GLU A 64 82.41 20.75 -15.65
N GLY A 65 82.92 20.01 -14.65
CA GLY A 65 83.28 18.61 -14.78
C GLY A 65 82.11 17.63 -14.90
N LEU A 66 80.86 18.09 -14.90
CA LEU A 66 79.69 17.23 -15.13
C LEU A 66 79.62 16.78 -16.60
N ALA A 67 79.53 15.46 -16.83
CA ALA A 67 79.63 14.87 -18.17
C ALA A 67 78.39 15.04 -19.08
N GLY A 68 77.34 15.76 -18.65
CA GLY A 68 76.07 15.85 -19.37
C GLY A 68 75.30 17.15 -19.15
N THR A 69 74.07 17.23 -19.63
CA THR A 69 73.14 18.34 -19.40
C THR A 69 71.97 17.90 -18.52
N GLY A 70 71.23 18.85 -17.93
CA GLY A 70 70.05 18.57 -17.11
C GLY A 70 70.15 19.21 -15.73
N ILE A 71 69.50 18.61 -14.74
CA ILE A 71 69.42 19.19 -13.39
C ILE A 71 70.71 18.92 -12.61
N ALA A 72 71.56 19.95 -12.51
CA ALA A 72 72.73 19.93 -11.65
C ALA A 72 72.34 20.29 -10.20
N VAL A 73 72.66 19.41 -9.26
CA VAL A 73 72.41 19.60 -7.83
C VAL A 73 73.71 19.55 -7.07
N ARG A 74 73.98 20.57 -6.26
CA ARG A 74 75.09 20.57 -5.32
C ARG A 74 74.79 19.59 -4.19
N THR A 75 75.52 18.48 -4.12
CA THR A 75 75.29 17.42 -3.12
C THR A 75 76.21 17.53 -1.92
N ALA A 76 77.33 18.26 -2.04
CA ALA A 76 78.23 18.60 -0.95
C ALA A 76 79.06 19.84 -1.32
N ALA A 77 79.97 20.28 -0.44
CA ALA A 77 80.95 21.29 -0.80
C ALA A 77 81.76 20.83 -2.02
N ASP A 78 81.85 21.70 -3.03
CA ASP A 78 82.62 21.47 -4.26
C ASP A 78 82.27 20.17 -4.98
N THR A 79 81.03 19.69 -4.80
CA THR A 79 80.57 18.43 -5.37
C THR A 79 79.18 18.62 -5.94
N TRP A 80 79.09 18.40 -7.24
CA TRP A 80 77.85 18.50 -7.99
C TRP A 80 77.54 17.15 -8.63
N ALA A 81 76.25 16.85 -8.73
CA ALA A 81 75.78 15.66 -9.40
C ALA A 81 74.56 15.99 -10.26
N GLN A 82 74.39 15.27 -11.35
CA GLN A 82 73.14 15.30 -12.11
C GLN A 82 72.10 14.41 -11.43
N ARG A 83 70.86 14.89 -11.41
CA ARG A 83 69.71 14.17 -10.84
C ARG A 83 68.55 14.19 -11.83
N THR A 84 67.72 13.17 -11.74
CA THR A 84 66.48 13.04 -12.48
C THR A 84 65.35 12.94 -11.47
N ILE A 85 64.31 13.75 -11.64
CA ILE A 85 63.07 13.59 -10.89
C ILE A 85 62.43 12.29 -11.36
N THR A 86 62.15 11.40 -10.43
CA THR A 86 61.53 10.10 -10.71
C THR A 86 60.15 10.06 -10.08
N GLY A 87 59.20 9.52 -10.82
CA GLY A 87 57.81 9.37 -10.41
C GLY A 87 57.57 8.04 -9.73
N SER A 88 56.44 7.92 -9.04
CA SER A 88 55.91 6.63 -8.60
C SER A 88 54.78 6.19 -9.53
N ALA A 89 54.23 4.99 -9.37
CA ALA A 89 53.03 4.60 -10.13
C ALA A 89 51.80 5.50 -9.85
N THR A 90 51.83 6.31 -8.79
CA THR A 90 50.77 7.28 -8.46
C THR A 90 51.06 8.67 -9.04
N VAL A 91 52.29 8.88 -9.48
CA VAL A 91 52.81 10.15 -9.99
C VAL A 91 53.67 9.82 -11.22
N ALA A 92 53.07 9.89 -12.39
CA ALA A 92 53.82 9.88 -13.63
C ALA A 92 54.74 11.10 -13.68
N VAL A 93 55.96 10.92 -14.19
CA VAL A 93 56.90 12.00 -14.49
C VAL A 93 57.23 11.95 -15.97
N ALA A 94 57.12 13.07 -16.68
CA ALA A 94 57.69 13.24 -18.01
C ALA A 94 58.86 14.23 -17.96
N ASN A 95 59.86 14.03 -18.81
CA ASN A 95 61.09 14.84 -18.89
C ASN A 95 61.79 15.06 -17.54
N GLY A 96 61.85 14.04 -16.68
CA GLY A 96 62.34 14.16 -15.30
C GLY A 96 63.78 14.69 -15.15
N ASP A 97 64.59 14.62 -16.21
CA ASP A 97 65.98 15.10 -16.24
C ASP A 97 66.12 16.55 -16.75
N GLY A 98 65.04 17.14 -17.27
CA GLY A 98 65.01 18.49 -17.82
C GLY A 98 65.71 18.67 -19.16
N VAL A 99 66.15 17.59 -19.82
CA VAL A 99 66.97 17.69 -21.04
C VAL A 99 66.10 17.76 -22.30
N SER A 100 65.10 16.89 -22.40
CA SER A 100 64.19 16.84 -23.57
C SER A 100 63.05 17.87 -23.51
N GLY A 101 62.96 18.61 -22.40
CA GLY A 101 61.93 19.60 -22.11
C GLY A 101 61.81 19.80 -20.60
N ASP A 102 60.90 20.66 -20.18
CA ASP A 102 60.66 20.89 -18.76
C ASP A 102 60.10 19.62 -18.08
N PRO A 103 60.55 19.26 -16.86
CA PRO A 103 59.97 18.16 -16.10
C PRO A 103 58.50 18.40 -15.74
N THR A 104 57.65 17.40 -15.93
CA THR A 104 56.23 17.45 -15.57
C THR A 104 55.82 16.23 -14.75
N LEU A 105 54.92 16.43 -13.77
CA LEU A 105 54.40 15.37 -12.89
C LEU A 105 52.87 15.29 -13.07
N SER A 106 52.30 14.09 -13.19
CA SER A 106 50.84 13.89 -13.28
C SER A 106 50.37 12.67 -12.50
N VAL A 107 49.11 12.70 -12.06
CA VAL A 107 48.43 11.51 -11.55
C VAL A 107 47.65 10.94 -12.72
N PRO A 108 47.95 9.72 -13.20
CA PRO A 108 47.18 9.13 -14.28
C PRO A 108 45.71 8.95 -13.89
N ASP A 109 44.81 8.98 -14.87
CA ASP A 109 43.39 8.65 -14.65
C ASP A 109 43.27 7.27 -14.00
N GLY A 110 42.43 7.18 -12.97
CA GLY A 110 42.25 5.95 -12.19
C GLY A 110 43.44 5.58 -11.31
N ALA A 111 44.48 6.43 -11.19
CA ALA A 111 45.61 6.11 -10.34
C ALA A 111 45.22 6.11 -8.86
N ILE A 112 44.27 6.94 -8.42
CA ILE A 112 43.78 6.89 -7.04
C ILE A 112 42.64 5.89 -6.93
N THR A 113 42.99 4.73 -6.40
CA THR A 113 42.09 3.60 -6.18
C THR A 113 41.60 3.57 -4.75
N LEU A 114 40.51 2.87 -4.47
CA LEU A 114 40.05 2.59 -3.11
C LEU A 114 41.14 2.01 -2.18
N ALA A 115 42.15 1.31 -2.72
CA ALA A 115 43.26 0.78 -1.93
C ALA A 115 44.25 1.86 -1.48
N LYS A 116 44.36 2.95 -2.25
CA LYS A 116 44.93 4.20 -1.75
C LYS A 116 43.95 4.95 -0.84
N MET A 117 42.70 4.48 -0.75
CA MET A 117 41.64 5.09 0.04
C MET A 117 41.51 4.47 1.45
N ALA A 118 41.35 3.16 1.69
CA ALA A 118 41.39 2.55 3.05
C ALA A 118 41.00 1.05 3.10
N PRO A 119 41.26 0.33 4.23
CA PRO A 119 40.54 -0.90 4.57
C PRO A 119 39.05 -0.64 4.81
N LEU A 120 38.21 -1.59 4.42
CA LEU A 120 36.76 -1.51 4.50
C LEU A 120 36.23 -2.05 5.82
N ALA A 121 35.17 -1.44 6.32
CA ALA A 121 34.44 -1.97 7.45
C ALA A 121 33.68 -3.26 7.07
N THR A 122 33.23 -4.03 8.07
CA THR A 122 32.38 -5.20 7.84
C THR A 122 31.06 -4.80 7.18
N ALA A 123 30.57 -5.62 6.25
CA ALA A 123 29.30 -5.45 5.53
C ALA A 123 29.23 -4.20 4.63
N ARG A 124 30.27 -4.05 3.79
CA ARG A 124 30.49 -2.93 2.89
C ARG A 124 30.68 -3.39 1.44
N LEU A 125 30.32 -2.55 0.49
CA LEU A 125 30.43 -2.76 -0.96
C LEU A 125 31.18 -1.62 -1.61
N ILE A 126 31.98 -1.90 -2.61
CA ILE A 126 32.66 -0.87 -3.36
C ILE A 126 31.86 -0.52 -4.59
N GLY A 127 31.45 0.74 -4.67
CA GLY A 127 30.58 1.19 -5.73
C GLY A 127 30.76 2.66 -5.99
N ARG A 128 29.75 3.22 -6.63
CA ARG A 128 29.69 4.64 -6.95
C ARG A 128 28.23 5.00 -6.80
N ASP A 129 27.84 5.30 -5.56
CA ASP A 129 26.49 5.74 -5.26
C ASP A 129 26.33 7.21 -5.65
N THR A 130 27.40 7.98 -5.53
CA THR A 130 27.44 9.33 -6.09
C THR A 130 27.24 9.30 -7.60
N ALA A 131 26.23 10.02 -8.09
CA ALA A 131 25.91 10.11 -9.51
C ALA A 131 27.11 10.51 -10.39
N GLY A 132 27.22 9.89 -11.56
CA GLY A 132 28.28 10.14 -12.55
C GLY A 132 29.57 9.33 -12.30
N THR A 133 30.50 9.42 -13.26
CA THR A 133 31.81 8.74 -13.17
C THR A 133 32.68 9.36 -12.08
N GLY A 134 33.40 8.55 -11.30
CA GLY A 134 34.34 9.06 -10.31
C GLY A 134 35.03 7.96 -9.53
N SER A 135 35.76 8.35 -8.49
CA SER A 135 36.50 7.41 -7.63
C SER A 135 35.55 6.42 -6.93
N PRO A 136 35.98 5.18 -6.68
CA PRO A 136 35.16 4.19 -6.00
C PRO A 136 34.87 4.55 -4.53
N GLU A 137 33.71 4.17 -4.02
CA GLU A 137 33.19 4.49 -2.69
C GLU A 137 32.94 3.23 -1.87
N ASP A 138 32.98 3.35 -0.55
CA ASP A 138 32.51 2.33 0.38
C ASP A 138 31.01 2.55 0.70
N LEU A 139 30.17 1.66 0.21
CA LEU A 139 28.72 1.63 0.33
C LEU A 139 28.27 0.59 1.37
N THR A 140 27.27 0.94 2.18
CA THR A 140 26.49 -0.06 2.92
C THR A 140 25.62 -0.90 1.97
N ILE A 141 25.08 -2.00 2.48
CA ILE A 141 24.05 -2.78 1.77
C ILE A 141 22.83 -1.92 1.43
N SER A 142 22.36 -1.08 2.35
CA SER A 142 21.21 -0.20 2.10
C SER A 142 21.48 0.74 0.93
N GLN A 143 22.62 1.44 0.93
CA GLN A 143 23.01 2.32 -0.19
C GLN A 143 23.11 1.56 -1.50
N ALA A 144 23.67 0.35 -1.48
CA ALA A 144 23.77 -0.48 -2.67
C ALA A 144 22.40 -0.95 -3.20
N LEU A 145 21.41 -1.16 -2.32
CA LEU A 145 20.03 -1.47 -2.72
C LEU A 145 19.29 -0.22 -3.20
N ASP A 146 19.62 0.95 -2.62
CA ASP A 146 19.04 2.23 -3.01
C ASP A 146 19.44 2.66 -4.43
N LEU A 147 20.59 2.17 -4.92
CA LEU A 147 21.02 2.30 -6.33
C LEU A 147 20.02 1.68 -7.32
N ILE A 148 19.22 0.69 -6.88
CA ILE A 148 18.22 0.02 -7.71
C ILE A 148 16.86 0.75 -7.62
N GLY A 149 16.53 1.34 -6.47
CA GLY A 149 15.28 2.07 -6.25
C GLY A 149 15.28 2.86 -4.94
N SER A 150 14.39 3.82 -4.75
CA SER A 150 14.39 4.70 -3.56
C SER A 150 14.25 3.97 -2.21
N ALA A 151 14.83 4.54 -1.15
CA ALA A 151 14.81 4.07 0.25
C ALA A 151 13.43 4.11 0.98
N ALA A 152 12.30 4.00 0.28
CA ALA A 152 11.00 4.09 0.93
C ALA A 152 10.63 2.79 1.67
N HIS A 153 10.09 2.93 2.87
CA HIS A 153 9.66 1.80 3.67
C HIS A 153 8.52 1.03 2.99
N GLY A 154 8.64 -0.30 2.97
CA GLY A 154 7.62 -1.19 2.40
C GLY A 154 7.76 -1.41 0.90
N ASP A 155 8.71 -0.75 0.24
CA ASP A 155 9.05 -1.06 -1.15
C ASP A 155 9.62 -2.47 -1.25
N ILE A 156 9.31 -3.14 -2.36
CA ILE A 156 9.78 -4.49 -2.66
C ILE A 156 10.65 -4.42 -3.91
N LEU A 157 11.91 -4.82 -3.79
CA LEU A 157 12.76 -5.04 -4.95
C LEU A 157 12.40 -6.37 -5.59
N PHE A 158 12.14 -6.36 -6.90
CA PHE A 158 11.85 -7.54 -7.69
C PHE A 158 12.66 -7.52 -8.99
N ARG A 159 12.79 -8.68 -9.63
CA ARG A 159 13.44 -8.80 -10.94
C ARG A 159 12.38 -8.88 -12.03
N GLY A 160 12.26 -7.83 -12.84
CA GLY A 160 11.42 -7.82 -14.03
C GLY A 160 12.19 -8.20 -15.29
N ALA A 161 11.61 -7.93 -16.45
CA ALA A 161 12.16 -8.36 -17.75
C ALA A 161 13.52 -7.71 -18.11
N SER A 162 13.78 -6.49 -17.65
CA SER A 162 14.98 -5.71 -18.01
C SER A 162 16.01 -5.58 -16.88
N GLY A 163 15.70 -6.07 -15.68
CA GLY A 163 16.60 -5.98 -14.52
C GLY A 163 15.88 -5.95 -13.18
N TRP A 164 16.61 -5.56 -12.15
CA TRP A 164 16.01 -5.30 -10.84
C TRP A 164 15.27 -3.97 -10.87
N GLN A 165 14.07 -3.99 -10.31
CA GLN A 165 13.14 -2.89 -10.28
C GLN A 165 12.48 -2.81 -8.90
N LYS A 166 11.87 -1.67 -8.62
CA LYS A 166 11.20 -1.38 -7.36
C LYS A 166 9.70 -1.42 -7.56
N LEU A 167 9.00 -2.23 -6.77
CA LEU A 167 7.56 -2.13 -6.57
C LEU A 167 7.33 -1.25 -5.33
N ALA A 168 6.73 -0.08 -5.53
CA ALA A 168 6.40 0.83 -4.43
C ALA A 168 5.47 0.16 -3.43
N ALA A 169 5.54 0.52 -2.14
CA ALA A 169 4.67 -0.01 -1.10
C ALA A 169 3.18 0.09 -1.49
N GLY A 170 2.43 -0.98 -1.26
CA GLY A 170 0.99 -1.02 -1.53
C GLY A 170 0.19 -0.22 -0.49
N THR A 171 -1.05 0.14 -0.82
CA THR A 171 -2.00 0.70 0.16
C THR A 171 -2.58 -0.41 1.04
N GLY A 172 -2.99 -0.08 2.26
CA GLY A 172 -3.62 -1.03 3.18
C GLY A 172 -4.78 -1.79 2.51
N GLY A 173 -4.80 -3.12 2.70
CA GLY A 173 -5.81 -4.01 2.09
C GLY A 173 -5.42 -4.59 0.73
N GLN A 174 -4.31 -4.15 0.14
CA GLN A 174 -3.75 -4.78 -1.06
C GLN A 174 -2.91 -6.02 -0.72
N TYR A 175 -2.84 -6.97 -1.65
CA TYR A 175 -1.94 -8.13 -1.56
C TYR A 175 -0.99 -8.17 -2.76
N LEU A 176 0.18 -8.77 -2.59
CA LEU A 176 1.17 -8.92 -3.66
C LEU A 176 0.76 -10.08 -4.58
N ARG A 177 0.56 -9.80 -5.86
CA ARG A 177 0.29 -10.81 -6.89
C ARG A 177 1.51 -10.97 -7.79
N THR A 178 1.97 -12.20 -7.99
CA THR A 178 3.16 -12.52 -8.81
C THR A 178 2.94 -12.42 -10.32
N ALA A 179 1.69 -12.37 -10.78
CA ALA A 179 1.27 -12.27 -12.19
C ALA A 179 1.79 -13.35 -13.17
N GLY A 180 2.59 -14.31 -12.71
CA GLY A 180 3.14 -15.41 -13.49
C GLY A 180 4.52 -15.11 -14.08
N PRO A 181 5.16 -16.09 -14.76
CA PRO A 181 6.59 -15.98 -15.14
C PRO A 181 6.94 -14.87 -16.14
N ASN A 182 5.96 -14.33 -16.88
CA ASN A 182 6.17 -13.35 -17.95
C ASN A 182 5.54 -11.98 -17.63
N ALA A 183 5.25 -11.70 -16.36
CA ALA A 183 4.67 -10.45 -15.93
C ALA A 183 5.31 -10.00 -14.61
N ASP A 184 5.43 -8.69 -14.44
CA ASP A 184 5.97 -8.12 -13.21
C ASP A 184 4.96 -8.29 -12.06
N PRO A 185 5.42 -8.56 -10.83
CA PRO A 185 4.56 -8.59 -9.66
C PRO A 185 3.96 -7.21 -9.39
N GLY A 186 2.73 -7.18 -8.86
CA GLY A 186 2.03 -5.94 -8.56
C GLY A 186 1.10 -6.09 -7.36
N TRP A 187 0.69 -4.95 -6.81
CA TRP A 187 -0.36 -4.92 -5.80
C TRP A 187 -1.71 -5.09 -6.45
N ASP A 188 -2.53 -5.97 -5.88
CA ASP A 188 -3.89 -6.21 -6.33
C ASP A 188 -4.85 -6.05 -5.15
N THR A 189 -6.11 -5.78 -5.47
CA THR A 189 -7.19 -5.75 -4.49
C THR A 189 -8.04 -7.01 -4.65
N ILE A 190 -8.49 -7.57 -3.54
CA ILE A 190 -9.52 -8.60 -3.61
C ILE A 190 -10.80 -7.86 -3.98
N ALA A 191 -11.37 -8.13 -5.17
CA ALA A 191 -12.69 -7.62 -5.52
C ALA A 191 -13.71 -8.14 -4.49
N GLY A 192 -14.42 -7.23 -3.81
CA GLY A 192 -15.29 -7.58 -2.69
C GLY A 192 -14.58 -7.74 -1.34
N GLY A 193 -13.27 -7.45 -1.27
CA GLY A 193 -12.49 -7.21 -0.06
C GLY A 193 -12.76 -8.18 1.08
N GLY A 194 -12.22 -9.40 1.02
CA GLY A 194 -12.07 -10.29 2.17
C GLY A 194 -13.28 -10.35 3.11
N ASP A 195 -14.18 -11.30 2.88
CA ASP A 195 -15.33 -11.65 3.72
C ASP A 195 -14.94 -12.20 5.13
N LEU A 196 -13.84 -11.74 5.74
CA LEU A 196 -13.47 -11.95 7.14
C LEU A 196 -12.64 -10.78 7.73
N LEU A 197 -12.69 -9.57 7.17
CA LEU A 197 -12.29 -8.37 7.92
C LEU A 197 -13.50 -7.98 8.78
N ALA A 198 -13.27 -7.72 10.08
CA ALA A 198 -14.25 -7.61 11.18
C ALA A 198 -15.41 -6.58 11.02
N ALA A 199 -15.62 -6.03 9.83
CA ALA A 199 -16.72 -5.12 9.50
C ALA A 199 -17.59 -5.57 8.30
N ASN A 200 -17.29 -6.67 7.58
CA ASN A 200 -17.91 -6.90 6.26
C ASN A 200 -18.49 -8.29 5.93
N ASN A 201 -18.61 -9.22 6.89
CA ASN A 201 -19.50 -10.39 6.73
C ASN A 201 -20.95 -10.07 7.13
N LEU A 202 -21.21 -8.89 7.72
CA LEU A 202 -22.55 -8.44 8.09
C LEU A 202 -22.90 -7.06 7.51
N SER A 203 -22.23 -6.59 6.47
CA SER A 203 -22.58 -5.28 5.88
C SER A 203 -23.86 -5.31 5.05
N ASP A 204 -24.30 -6.49 4.59
CA ASP A 204 -25.65 -6.71 4.07
C ASP A 204 -26.71 -6.74 5.19
N VAL A 205 -26.28 -6.62 6.44
CA VAL A 205 -27.12 -6.54 7.64
C VAL A 205 -27.16 -5.08 8.11
N ALA A 206 -27.53 -4.17 7.19
CA ALA A 206 -28.00 -2.84 7.57
C ALA A 206 -29.15 -2.92 8.61
N SER A 207 -29.84 -4.06 8.67
CA SER A 207 -30.70 -4.47 9.78
C SER A 207 -30.86 -6.00 9.78
N ALA A 208 -31.11 -6.62 10.94
CA ALA A 208 -31.41 -8.07 11.02
C ALA A 208 -32.47 -8.55 10.00
N PRO A 209 -33.50 -7.75 9.64
CA PRO A 209 -34.39 -8.04 8.51
C PRO A 209 -33.71 -8.21 7.14
N ALA A 210 -32.73 -7.37 6.79
CA ALA A 210 -32.05 -7.44 5.49
C ALA A 210 -31.19 -8.71 5.39
N ALA A 211 -30.48 -9.05 6.46
CA ALA A 211 -29.73 -10.31 6.56
C ALA A 211 -30.62 -11.52 6.30
N PHE A 212 -31.74 -11.56 7.01
CA PHE A 212 -32.69 -12.65 6.91
C PHE A 212 -33.30 -12.73 5.51
N ALA A 213 -33.55 -11.60 4.85
CA ALA A 213 -34.08 -11.57 3.49
C ALA A 213 -33.12 -12.18 2.45
N ASN A 214 -31.80 -11.98 2.62
CA ASN A 214 -30.81 -12.48 1.67
C ASN A 214 -30.55 -13.99 1.80
N ILE A 215 -30.77 -14.55 3.00
CA ILE A 215 -30.53 -15.98 3.27
C ILE A 215 -31.81 -16.82 3.34
N LYS A 216 -32.99 -16.20 3.48
CA LYS A 216 -34.24 -16.96 3.57
C LYS A 216 -34.58 -17.57 2.22
N GLN A 217 -35.01 -18.83 2.24
CA GLN A 217 -35.82 -19.38 1.17
C GLN A 217 -37.29 -19.44 1.59
N GLY A 218 -38.20 -19.21 0.64
CA GLY A 218 -39.61 -19.50 0.84
C GLY A 218 -39.81 -21.00 1.04
N ALA A 219 -40.68 -21.38 1.98
CA ALA A 219 -41.11 -22.77 2.08
C ALA A 219 -41.91 -23.16 0.84
N THR A 220 -41.73 -24.40 0.37
CA THR A 220 -42.55 -25.02 -0.68
C THR A 220 -42.99 -26.40 -0.22
N ASP A 221 -43.78 -27.09 -1.04
CA ASP A 221 -44.17 -28.50 -0.81
C ASP A 221 -42.99 -29.49 -0.87
N SER A 222 -41.85 -29.05 -1.41
CA SER A 222 -40.66 -29.87 -1.66
C SER A 222 -39.41 -29.36 -0.93
N ALA A 223 -39.47 -28.19 -0.29
CA ALA A 223 -38.35 -27.59 0.41
C ALA A 223 -38.77 -26.92 1.73
N SER A 224 -37.98 -27.15 2.78
CA SER A 224 -38.09 -26.41 4.03
C SER A 224 -37.77 -24.93 3.82
N GLY A 225 -38.42 -24.05 4.57
CA GLY A 225 -38.22 -22.61 4.46
C GLY A 225 -39.09 -21.83 5.43
N VAL A 226 -39.22 -20.53 5.20
CA VAL A 226 -40.01 -19.64 6.03
C VAL A 226 -41.36 -19.37 5.39
N VAL A 227 -42.39 -19.20 6.23
CA VAL A 227 -43.78 -18.93 5.82
C VAL A 227 -44.27 -17.67 6.51
N GLU A 228 -44.99 -16.81 5.78
CA GLU A 228 -45.65 -15.63 6.35
C GLU A 228 -46.99 -16.01 7.03
N LEU A 229 -47.46 -15.18 7.97
CA LEU A 229 -48.74 -15.42 8.65
C LEU A 229 -49.92 -14.84 7.83
N ALA A 230 -50.97 -15.65 7.64
CA ALA A 230 -52.23 -15.21 7.05
C ALA A 230 -53.02 -14.37 8.06
N THR A 231 -53.74 -13.36 7.56
CA THR A 231 -54.73 -12.61 8.33
C THR A 231 -55.98 -13.45 8.60
N SER A 232 -56.79 -13.07 9.60
CA SER A 232 -58.07 -13.72 9.88
C SER A 232 -59.03 -13.72 8.68
N ALA A 233 -59.04 -12.66 7.88
CA ALA A 233 -59.89 -12.57 6.70
C ALA A 233 -59.44 -13.54 5.60
N GLU A 234 -58.14 -13.65 5.35
CA GLU A 234 -57.56 -14.62 4.41
C GLU A 234 -57.83 -16.06 4.87
N ALA A 235 -57.75 -16.33 6.18
CA ALA A 235 -58.06 -17.63 6.75
C ALA A 235 -59.53 -18.04 6.52
N LEU A 236 -60.48 -17.10 6.62
CA LEU A 236 -61.90 -17.38 6.32
C LEU A 236 -62.18 -17.50 4.82
N ALA A 237 -61.48 -16.73 3.99
CA ALA A 237 -61.59 -16.83 2.53
C ALA A 237 -61.14 -18.20 2.02
N GLY A 238 -60.08 -18.76 2.63
CA GLY A 238 -59.63 -20.13 2.36
C GLY A 238 -58.95 -20.32 1.00
N THR A 239 -58.43 -19.24 0.40
CA THR A 239 -57.79 -19.25 -0.93
C THR A 239 -56.27 -19.07 -0.89
N ASP A 240 -55.68 -18.78 0.28
CA ASP A 240 -54.22 -18.59 0.44
C ASP A 240 -53.54 -19.97 0.56
N ALA A 241 -52.65 -20.28 -0.39
CA ALA A 241 -51.91 -21.54 -0.45
C ALA A 241 -50.47 -21.42 0.09
N VAL A 242 -50.03 -20.24 0.50
CA VAL A 242 -48.63 -19.94 0.82
C VAL A 242 -48.44 -19.64 2.30
N ARG A 243 -49.42 -18.99 2.95
CA ARG A 243 -49.29 -18.47 4.32
C ARG A 243 -49.89 -19.38 5.39
N ALA A 244 -49.34 -19.30 6.61
CA ALA A 244 -49.79 -20.09 7.75
C ALA A 244 -50.91 -19.40 8.54
N VAL A 245 -51.92 -20.16 8.95
CA VAL A 245 -53.02 -19.68 9.80
C VAL A 245 -52.62 -19.70 11.27
N THR A 246 -52.91 -18.63 12.01
CA THR A 246 -52.73 -18.58 13.48
C THR A 246 -53.94 -19.14 14.22
N SER A 247 -53.77 -19.52 15.50
CA SER A 247 -54.89 -19.95 16.35
C SER A 247 -55.99 -18.89 16.49
N ALA A 248 -55.62 -17.61 16.54
CA ALA A 248 -56.56 -16.49 16.52
C ALA A 248 -57.27 -16.34 15.16
N GLY A 249 -56.54 -16.52 14.05
CA GLY A 249 -57.10 -16.57 12.70
C GLY A 249 -58.16 -17.65 12.57
N LEU A 250 -57.85 -18.88 13.01
CA LEU A 250 -58.79 -20.01 13.00
C LEU A 250 -60.02 -19.75 13.89
N ALA A 251 -59.84 -19.17 15.07
CA ALA A 251 -60.94 -18.89 15.99
C ALA A 251 -61.84 -17.73 15.53
N SER A 252 -61.39 -16.86 14.63
CA SER A 252 -62.14 -15.66 14.21
C SER A 252 -63.45 -15.96 13.47
N GLY A 253 -63.58 -17.17 12.89
CA GLY A 253 -64.82 -17.64 12.26
C GLY A 253 -65.85 -18.22 13.24
N LEU A 254 -65.54 -18.30 14.54
CA LEU A 254 -66.31 -19.05 15.53
C LEU A 254 -66.91 -18.13 16.61
N SER A 255 -68.23 -18.24 16.81
CA SER A 255 -68.94 -17.73 17.98
C SER A 255 -69.44 -18.90 18.83
N LYS A 256 -68.90 -19.04 20.05
CA LYS A 256 -69.29 -20.09 21.02
C LYS A 256 -70.48 -19.70 21.91
N ALA A 257 -71.25 -18.67 21.54
CA ALA A 257 -72.43 -18.26 22.29
C ALA A 257 -73.53 -19.33 22.25
N SER A 258 -74.49 -19.26 23.18
CA SER A 258 -75.64 -20.18 23.23
C SER A 258 -76.46 -20.17 21.93
N SER A 259 -76.49 -19.02 21.24
CA SER A 259 -76.82 -18.95 19.81
C SER A 259 -75.58 -18.43 19.08
N GLY A 260 -74.89 -19.33 18.38
CA GLY A 260 -73.55 -19.13 17.85
C GLY A 260 -73.41 -19.65 16.42
N TYR A 261 -72.19 -19.60 15.92
CA TYR A 261 -71.90 -20.01 14.55
C TYR A 261 -70.45 -20.44 14.37
N VAL A 262 -70.19 -21.23 13.34
CA VAL A 262 -68.85 -21.45 12.79
C VAL A 262 -68.89 -21.14 11.29
N LYS A 263 -67.98 -20.28 10.85
CA LYS A 263 -67.66 -20.05 9.45
C LYS A 263 -66.51 -20.96 9.07
N LEU A 264 -66.71 -21.77 8.03
CA LEU A 264 -65.71 -22.68 7.50
C LEU A 264 -65.04 -22.03 6.28
N PRO A 265 -63.75 -22.37 6.02
CA PRO A 265 -63.08 -21.96 4.80
C PRO A 265 -63.90 -22.35 3.56
N GLY A 266 -63.95 -21.47 2.56
CA GLY A 266 -64.78 -21.66 1.36
C GLY A 266 -66.23 -21.14 1.49
N GLY A 267 -66.58 -20.50 2.61
CA GLY A 267 -67.81 -19.70 2.75
C GLY A 267 -68.98 -20.39 3.44
N LEU A 268 -68.91 -21.69 3.70
CA LEU A 268 -69.97 -22.41 4.42
C LEU A 268 -70.07 -21.93 5.87
N ILE A 269 -71.29 -21.70 6.35
CA ILE A 269 -71.60 -21.26 7.70
C ILE A 269 -72.57 -22.26 8.32
N ILE A 270 -72.25 -22.71 9.52
CA ILE A 270 -73.16 -23.48 10.38
C ILE A 270 -73.51 -22.61 11.58
N GLN A 271 -74.80 -22.46 11.85
CA GLN A 271 -75.30 -21.66 12.97
C GLN A 271 -76.18 -22.51 13.87
N TRP A 272 -76.19 -22.22 15.15
CA TRP A 272 -77.06 -22.87 16.13
C TRP A 272 -77.68 -21.85 17.07
N GLY A 273 -78.72 -22.26 17.77
CA GLY A 273 -79.34 -21.44 18.80
C GLY A 273 -80.69 -21.96 19.23
N MET A 274 -81.50 -21.08 19.80
CA MET A 274 -82.85 -21.39 20.26
C MET A 274 -83.85 -20.30 19.84
N THR A 275 -85.08 -20.71 19.53
CA THR A 275 -86.18 -19.82 19.12
C THR A 275 -86.81 -19.01 20.26
N GLY A 276 -86.35 -19.23 21.51
CA GLY A 276 -87.06 -18.86 22.74
C GLY A 276 -88.31 -19.72 22.97
N SER A 277 -89.10 -19.42 24.01
CA SER A 277 -90.34 -20.16 24.36
C SER A 277 -91.60 -19.42 23.90
N PRO A 278 -92.00 -19.50 22.61
CA PRO A 278 -93.22 -18.85 22.13
C PRO A 278 -94.48 -19.61 22.55
N SER A 279 -95.59 -18.89 22.74
CA SER A 279 -96.95 -19.44 22.73
C SER A 279 -97.25 -20.10 21.38
N ASN A 280 -98.38 -20.82 21.26
CA ASN A 280 -98.81 -21.37 19.97
C ASN A 280 -98.87 -20.29 18.89
N GLY A 281 -98.39 -20.63 17.70
CA GLY A 281 -98.31 -19.75 16.55
C GLY A 281 -96.89 -19.54 16.04
N THR A 282 -96.74 -18.48 15.28
CA THR A 282 -95.56 -18.22 14.47
C THR A 282 -94.50 -17.44 15.26
N ARG A 283 -93.23 -17.86 15.17
CA ARG A 283 -92.08 -17.18 15.78
C ARG A 283 -90.99 -16.91 14.74
N THR A 284 -90.58 -15.65 14.63
CA THR A 284 -89.37 -15.29 13.87
C THR A 284 -88.15 -15.33 14.78
N THR A 285 -87.11 -16.03 14.35
CA THR A 285 -85.84 -16.15 15.05
C THR A 285 -84.72 -15.66 14.16
N SER A 286 -83.91 -14.72 14.66
CA SER A 286 -82.75 -14.20 13.94
C SER A 286 -81.58 -15.17 14.03
N PHE A 287 -80.82 -15.29 12.95
CA PHE A 287 -79.55 -16.00 12.98
C PHE A 287 -78.49 -15.18 13.73
N PRO A 288 -77.56 -15.85 14.45
CA PRO A 288 -76.40 -15.20 15.08
C PRO A 288 -75.57 -14.33 14.13
N VAL A 289 -75.46 -14.70 12.86
CA VAL A 289 -74.88 -13.91 11.77
C VAL A 289 -75.73 -14.08 10.50
N ALA A 290 -75.80 -13.06 9.65
CA ALA A 290 -76.46 -13.20 8.36
C ALA A 290 -75.68 -14.18 7.46
N PHE A 291 -76.38 -15.08 6.77
CA PHE A 291 -75.79 -15.81 5.64
C PHE A 291 -75.54 -14.82 4.51
N PRO A 292 -74.29 -14.67 4.01
CA PRO A 292 -73.97 -13.73 2.95
C PRO A 292 -74.87 -13.87 1.71
N ALA A 293 -75.10 -15.10 1.24
CA ALA A 293 -75.86 -15.41 0.04
C ALA A 293 -77.19 -16.11 0.32
N VAL A 294 -77.19 -17.28 0.99
CA VAL A 294 -78.38 -18.14 1.11
C VAL A 294 -78.37 -18.92 2.43
N CYS A 295 -79.53 -19.00 3.09
CA CYS A 295 -79.80 -20.05 4.08
C CYS A 295 -80.29 -21.30 3.34
N CYS A 296 -79.47 -22.36 3.33
CA CYS A 296 -79.77 -23.57 2.58
C CYS A 296 -80.74 -24.49 3.32
N SER A 297 -80.59 -24.61 4.64
CA SER A 297 -81.46 -25.45 5.46
C SER A 297 -81.47 -24.99 6.92
N VAL A 298 -82.61 -25.17 7.57
CA VAL A 298 -82.79 -24.99 9.01
C VAL A 298 -83.48 -26.24 9.55
N GLN A 299 -82.83 -26.91 10.49
CA GLN A 299 -83.41 -28.02 11.24
C GLN A 299 -83.76 -27.53 12.64
N VAL A 300 -84.95 -27.88 13.09
CA VAL A 300 -85.48 -27.48 14.39
C VAL A 300 -85.87 -28.70 15.19
N THR A 301 -85.46 -28.73 16.44
CA THR A 301 -85.79 -29.80 17.37
C THR A 301 -86.28 -29.17 18.66
N MET A 302 -87.47 -29.57 19.10
CA MET A 302 -88.00 -29.16 20.39
C MET A 302 -87.25 -29.88 21.52
N ASN A 303 -86.82 -29.13 22.54
CA ASN A 303 -86.46 -29.72 23.82
C ASN A 303 -87.65 -29.55 24.76
N VAL A 304 -88.36 -30.63 24.98
CA VAL A 304 -89.52 -30.69 25.85
C VAL A 304 -89.20 -31.65 26.97
N GLY A 305 -89.26 -31.18 28.23
CA GLY A 305 -89.25 -32.08 29.38
C GLY A 305 -90.38 -33.11 29.26
N ASN A 306 -90.26 -34.25 29.95
CA ASN A 306 -91.22 -35.34 29.86
C ASN A 306 -92.63 -34.88 30.31
N ASN A 307 -93.48 -34.50 29.36
CA ASN A 307 -94.87 -34.12 29.58
C ASN A 307 -95.75 -34.92 28.61
N PRO A 308 -96.20 -36.12 29.02
CA PRO A 308 -96.97 -37.01 28.15
C PRO A 308 -98.39 -36.51 27.84
N ALA A 309 -98.80 -35.35 28.39
CA ALA A 309 -100.14 -34.79 28.20
C ALA A 309 -100.24 -33.84 26.98
N LEU A 310 -99.14 -33.63 26.24
CA LEU A 310 -99.08 -32.68 25.14
C LEU A 310 -98.43 -33.29 23.89
N LEU A 311 -99.13 -33.25 22.76
CA LEU A 311 -98.55 -33.46 21.44
C LEU A 311 -98.01 -32.13 20.92
N ARG A 312 -96.72 -32.09 20.60
CA ARG A 312 -96.03 -30.87 20.16
C ARG A 312 -95.37 -31.07 18.82
N SER A 313 -95.48 -30.07 17.95
CA SER A 313 -94.79 -30.03 16.67
C SER A 313 -94.18 -28.64 16.45
N VAL A 314 -92.97 -28.64 15.90
CA VAL A 314 -92.35 -27.45 15.33
C VAL A 314 -91.91 -27.76 13.91
N TYR A 315 -92.10 -26.82 13.01
CA TYR A 315 -91.54 -26.88 11.67
C TYR A 315 -91.20 -25.48 11.19
N VAL A 316 -90.24 -25.39 10.27
CA VAL A 316 -89.82 -24.14 9.64
C VAL A 316 -90.74 -23.87 8.46
N THR A 317 -91.35 -22.68 8.42
CA THR A 317 -92.26 -22.28 7.33
C THR A 317 -91.56 -21.45 6.27
N SER A 318 -90.51 -20.71 6.64
CA SER A 318 -89.67 -19.95 5.72
C SER A 318 -88.32 -19.63 6.35
N ALA A 319 -87.32 -19.39 5.50
CA ALA A 319 -86.00 -18.91 5.90
C ALA A 319 -85.55 -17.81 4.95
N SER A 320 -84.83 -16.84 5.50
CA SER A 320 -84.15 -15.75 4.79
C SER A 320 -82.67 -15.78 5.13
N ARG A 321 -81.90 -14.81 4.64
CA ARG A 321 -80.47 -14.69 5.00
C ARG A 321 -80.25 -14.31 6.47
N THR A 322 -81.22 -13.68 7.12
CA THR A 322 -81.05 -13.08 8.46
C THR A 322 -81.90 -13.75 9.54
N SER A 323 -82.93 -14.49 9.16
CA SER A 323 -83.88 -15.09 10.09
C SER A 323 -84.63 -16.25 9.45
N PHE A 324 -85.27 -17.05 10.29
CA PHE A 324 -86.23 -18.06 9.87
C PHE A 324 -87.48 -17.99 10.74
N VAL A 325 -88.55 -18.56 10.23
CA VAL A 325 -89.87 -18.56 10.85
C VAL A 325 -90.25 -19.98 11.20
N THR A 326 -90.61 -20.21 12.46
CA THR A 326 -91.16 -21.48 12.94
C THR A 326 -92.62 -21.35 13.29
N GLU A 327 -93.38 -22.40 13.02
CA GLU A 327 -94.74 -22.56 13.55
C GLU A 327 -94.70 -23.54 14.72
N HIS A 328 -95.16 -23.10 15.88
CA HIS A 328 -95.24 -23.92 17.09
C HIS A 328 -96.70 -24.31 17.33
N ARG A 329 -96.95 -25.61 17.45
CA ARG A 329 -98.25 -26.14 17.85
C ARG A 329 -98.13 -27.11 19.01
N SER A 330 -99.02 -26.96 19.97
CA SER A 330 -99.22 -27.87 21.09
C SER A 330 -100.71 -28.15 21.23
N ILE A 331 -101.05 -29.44 21.29
CA ILE A 331 -102.41 -29.94 21.51
C ILE A 331 -102.37 -30.79 22.77
N ASP A 332 -103.33 -30.59 23.67
CA ASP A 332 -103.46 -31.43 24.87
C ASP A 332 -104.23 -32.72 24.62
N ASN A 333 -104.28 -33.60 25.63
CA ASN A 333 -105.03 -34.86 25.57
C ASN A 333 -106.55 -34.71 25.40
N THR A 334 -107.07 -33.48 25.40
CA THR A 334 -108.48 -33.18 25.10
C THR A 334 -108.69 -32.62 23.70
N GLY A 335 -107.62 -32.49 22.90
CA GLY A 335 -107.67 -31.94 21.55
C GLY A 335 -107.67 -30.40 21.51
N VAL A 336 -107.44 -29.73 22.65
CA VAL A 336 -107.45 -28.27 22.74
C VAL A 336 -106.05 -27.71 22.52
N ILE A 337 -106.01 -26.55 21.84
CA ILE A 337 -104.80 -25.74 21.61
C ILE A 337 -104.27 -25.27 22.97
N ALA A 338 -103.20 -25.90 23.46
CA ALA A 338 -102.54 -25.56 24.72
C ALA A 338 -101.37 -24.59 24.48
N ALA A 339 -101.01 -23.72 25.44
CA ALA A 339 -99.86 -22.84 25.27
C ALA A 339 -98.57 -23.66 25.04
N ALA A 340 -97.99 -23.59 23.82
CA ALA A 340 -96.61 -24.01 23.62
C ALA A 340 -95.73 -23.19 24.57
N GLY A 341 -94.91 -23.86 25.37
CA GLY A 341 -94.09 -23.21 26.40
C GLY A 341 -92.65 -23.72 26.37
N ALA A 342 -92.22 -24.29 25.24
CA ALA A 342 -90.93 -24.95 25.10
C ALA A 342 -90.12 -24.34 23.96
N ALA A 343 -88.83 -24.12 24.22
CA ALA A 343 -87.91 -23.65 23.21
C ALA A 343 -87.58 -24.75 22.19
N ALA A 344 -87.51 -24.36 20.91
CA ALA A 344 -86.91 -25.19 19.88
C ALA A 344 -85.45 -24.77 19.71
N PHE A 345 -84.57 -25.76 19.64
CA PHE A 345 -83.19 -25.58 19.22
C PHE A 345 -83.13 -25.67 17.71
N PHE A 346 -82.26 -24.88 17.10
CA PHE A 346 -82.03 -24.95 15.67
C PHE A 346 -80.57 -25.20 15.35
N ILE A 347 -80.35 -25.86 14.22
CA ILE A 347 -79.10 -25.82 13.47
C ILE A 347 -79.43 -25.40 12.05
N ALA A 348 -78.69 -24.44 11.53
CA ALA A 348 -78.86 -23.90 10.19
C ALA A 348 -77.55 -23.96 9.42
N ILE A 349 -77.63 -24.17 8.12
CA ILE A 349 -76.49 -24.21 7.22
C ILE A 349 -76.75 -23.33 6.00
N GLY A 350 -75.72 -22.65 5.52
CA GLY A 350 -75.80 -21.72 4.40
C GLY A 350 -74.42 -21.15 4.08
N TYR A 351 -74.36 -20.16 3.19
CA TYR A 351 -73.13 -19.48 2.78
C TYR A 351 -73.43 -18.05 2.32
#